data_AF-A0A2A3XUB4-F1
#
_entry.id   AF-A0A2A3XUB4-F1
#
_cell.length_a   1.000
_cell.length_b   1.000
_cell.length_c   1.000
_cell.angle_alpha   90.00
_cell.angle_beta   90.00
_cell.angle_gamma   90.00
#
_symmetry.space_group_name_H-M   'P 1'
#
loop_
_entity.id
_entity.type
_entity.pdbx_description
1 polymer ?
#
loop_
_entity_poly.entity_id
_entity_poly.type
_entity_poly.pdbx_seq_one_letter_code
_entity_poly.pdbx_strand_id
1 'polypeptide(L)'
;MNIRRAVLRGLMLWLIFSLVGIGIVAVPDNGGAVFRLSQGHGPSPWDLLGIAMLLLGWVLFLVPLIRARALWPVPGLVLGGFLAGLAIVVWSVLSDTGSWWILGASLSAGVQLVAAIAVAAGRSPSRRGVRPQRE
;
A
#
# COMPACT_ATOMS: atom_id res chain seq x y z
N MET A 1 -5.03 2.60 -21.65
CA MET A 1 -3.79 2.76 -20.86
C MET A 1 -3.24 1.38 -20.50
N ASN A 2 -1.96 1.09 -20.73
CA ASN A 2 -1.38 -0.22 -20.38
C ASN A 2 -1.39 -0.41 -18.85
N ILE A 3 -2.15 -1.41 -18.37
CA ILE A 3 -2.39 -1.65 -16.95
C ILE A 3 -1.09 -1.79 -16.15
N ARG A 4 -0.03 -2.37 -16.74
CA ARG A 4 1.28 -2.49 -16.08
C ARG A 4 1.96 -1.16 -15.89
N ARG A 5 1.93 -0.30 -16.91
CA ARG A 5 2.47 1.07 -16.81
C ARG A 5 1.70 1.86 -15.77
N ALA A 6 0.39 1.63 -15.65
CA ALA A 6 -0.42 2.26 -14.61
C ALA A 6 -0.02 1.80 -13.19
N VAL A 7 0.19 0.49 -12.99
CA VAL A 7 0.66 -0.07 -11.71
C VAL A 7 2.07 0.40 -11.37
N LEU A 8 3.00 0.42 -12.32
CA LEU A 8 4.36 0.93 -12.10
C LEU A 8 4.37 2.42 -11.75
N ARG A 9 3.58 3.24 -12.46
CA ARG A 9 3.43 4.66 -12.11
C ARG A 9 2.82 4.84 -10.72
N GLY A 10 1.78 4.07 -10.40
CA GLY A 10 1.18 4.06 -9.07
C GLY A 10 2.20 3.69 -7.99
N LEU A 11 3.03 2.67 -8.22
CA LEU A 11 4.10 2.26 -7.32
C LEU A 11 5.16 3.35 -7.12
N MET A 12 5.59 4.02 -8.20
CA MET A 12 6.54 5.13 -8.10
C MET A 12 5.96 6.30 -7.31
N LEU A 13 4.70 6.68 -7.58
CA LEU A 13 4.02 7.73 -6.82
C LEU A 13 3.89 7.33 -5.35
N TRP A 14 3.47 6.10 -5.07
CA TRP A 14 3.41 5.57 -3.72
C TRP A 14 4.74 5.67 -3.00
N LEU A 15 5.86 5.33 -3.65
CA LEU A 15 7.18 5.44 -3.07
C LEU A 15 7.55 6.90 -2.77
N ILE A 16 7.33 7.81 -3.72
CA ILE A 16 7.61 9.24 -3.55
C ILE A 16 6.80 9.81 -2.38
N PHE A 17 5.48 9.60 -2.38
CA PHE A 17 4.59 10.07 -1.32
C PHE A 17 4.90 9.43 0.03
N SER A 18 5.32 8.16 0.05
CA SER A 18 5.71 7.49 1.29
C SER A 18 7.01 8.05 1.86
N LEU A 19 8.03 8.27 1.02
CA LEU A 19 9.29 8.87 1.45
C LEU A 19 9.09 10.30 1.95
N VAL A 20 8.31 11.11 1.23
CA VAL A 20 7.98 12.48 1.63
C VAL A 20 7.15 12.47 2.93
N GLY A 21 6.10 11.66 3.00
CA GLY A 21 5.24 11.57 4.18
C GLY A 21 5.98 11.10 5.43
N ILE A 22 6.80 10.04 5.32
CA ILE A 22 7.67 9.59 6.42
C ILE A 22 8.65 10.69 6.81
N GLY A 23 9.27 11.36 5.83
CA GLY A 23 10.20 12.45 6.08
C GLY A 23 9.56 13.58 6.88
N ILE A 24 8.31 13.93 6.60
CA ILE A 24 7.55 14.94 7.35
C ILE A 24 7.26 14.47 8.78
N VAL A 25 6.71 13.25 8.95
CA VAL A 25 6.37 12.71 10.29
C VAL A 25 7.61 12.47 11.16
N ALA A 26 8.76 12.17 10.55
CA ALA A 26 9.99 11.90 11.29
C ALA A 26 10.69 13.17 11.81
N VAL A 27 10.30 14.36 11.34
CA VAL A 27 10.86 15.62 11.84
C VAL A 27 10.29 15.87 13.24
N PRO A 28 11.13 16.04 14.28
CA PRO A 28 10.66 16.39 15.61
C PRO A 28 9.92 17.72 15.57
N ASP A 29 8.62 17.69 15.82
CA ASP A 29 7.80 18.89 15.96
C ASP A 29 7.60 19.23 17.44
N ASN A 30 7.69 20.53 17.76
CA ASN A 30 7.36 21.09 19.08
C ASN A 30 5.93 21.67 19.10
N GLY A 31 5.17 21.53 18.01
CA GLY A 31 3.78 21.97 17.88
C GLY A 31 2.80 21.17 18.74
N GLY A 32 1.76 21.85 19.24
CA GLY A 32 0.67 21.21 19.97
C GLY A 32 -0.14 20.26 19.09
N ALA A 33 -0.62 19.14 19.66
CA ALA A 33 -1.46 18.17 18.97
C ALA A 33 -2.77 18.81 18.46
N VAL A 34 -3.14 18.54 17.20
CA VAL A 34 -4.39 19.06 16.59
C VAL A 34 -5.61 18.38 17.17
N PHE A 35 -5.50 17.09 17.44
CA PHE A 35 -6.51 16.28 18.12
C PHE A 35 -5.84 15.13 18.85
N ARG A 36 -6.44 14.66 19.94
CA ARG A 36 -5.91 13.55 20.76
C ARG A 36 -6.72 12.28 20.48
N LEU A 37 -6.05 11.27 19.94
CA LEU A 37 -6.65 9.94 19.74
C LEU A 37 -6.49 9.05 20.99
N SER A 38 -5.48 9.32 21.82
CA SER A 38 -5.20 8.66 23.11
C SER A 38 -4.94 9.71 24.21
N GLN A 39 -4.92 9.28 25.48
CA GLN A 39 -4.61 10.07 26.68
C GLN A 39 -3.27 10.85 26.58
N GLY A 40 -2.31 10.38 25.78
CA GLY A 40 -0.96 10.96 25.70
C GLY A 40 -0.50 11.46 24.33
N HIS A 41 -1.06 10.97 23.23
CA HIS A 41 -0.53 11.21 21.88
C HIS A 41 -1.60 11.66 20.89
N GLY A 42 -1.26 12.71 20.14
CA GLY A 42 -2.07 13.24 19.06
C GLY A 42 -1.16 13.81 17.97
N PRO A 43 -1.50 13.62 16.69
CA PRO A 43 -0.67 14.12 15.60
C PRO A 43 -0.61 15.65 15.61
N SER A 44 0.58 16.18 15.42
CA SER A 44 0.81 17.59 15.09
C SER A 44 0.23 17.92 13.70
N PRO A 45 0.08 19.21 13.33
CA PRO A 45 -0.32 19.58 11.96
C PRO A 45 0.61 19.01 10.90
N TRP A 46 1.91 18.94 11.19
CA TRP A 46 2.90 18.34 10.29
C TRP A 46 2.72 16.83 10.17
N ASP A 47 2.42 16.14 11.28
CA ASP A 47 2.09 14.71 11.24
C ASP A 47 0.86 14.45 10.38
N LEU A 48 -0.16 15.29 10.48
CA LEU A 48 -1.35 15.17 9.62
C LEU A 48 -1.03 15.33 8.15
N LEU A 49 -0.15 16.28 7.81
CA LEU A 49 0.29 16.47 6.43
C LEU A 49 1.07 15.25 5.93
N GLY A 50 1.96 14.69 6.76
CA GLY A 50 2.71 13.49 6.45
C GLY A 50 1.81 12.25 6.29
N ILE A 51 0.82 12.09 7.17
CA ILE A 51 -0.20 11.04 7.08
C ILE A 51 -1.04 11.22 5.81
N ALA A 52 -1.46 12.44 5.47
CA ALA A 52 -2.21 12.72 4.26
C ALA A 52 -1.41 12.39 2.99
N MET A 53 -0.12 12.73 2.96
CA MET A 53 0.81 12.34 1.89
C MET A 53 0.88 10.81 1.76
N LEU A 54 1.07 10.10 2.88
CA LEU A 54 1.09 8.63 2.91
C LEU A 54 -0.20 8.03 2.36
N LEU A 55 -1.36 8.48 2.83
CA LEU A 55 -2.66 8.01 2.37
C LEU A 55 -2.88 8.29 0.88
N LEU A 56 -2.48 9.46 0.40
CA LEU A 56 -2.57 9.80 -1.02
C LEU A 56 -1.70 8.86 -1.87
N GLY A 57 -0.46 8.61 -1.46
CA GLY A 57 0.43 7.64 -2.10
C GLY A 57 -0.20 6.25 -2.19
N TRP A 58 -0.81 5.81 -1.09
CA TRP A 58 -1.54 4.53 -1.02
C TRP A 58 -2.71 4.47 -1.99
N VAL A 59 -3.59 5.48 -2.01
CA VAL A 59 -4.74 5.52 -2.92
C VAL A 59 -4.29 5.48 -4.39
N LEU A 60 -3.26 6.24 -4.75
CA LEU A 60 -2.72 6.30 -6.11
C LEU A 60 -2.16 4.96 -6.59
N PHE A 61 -1.73 4.08 -5.68
CA PHE A 61 -1.25 2.75 -5.98
C PHE A 61 -2.34 1.68 -5.92
N LEU A 62 -3.23 1.74 -4.93
CA LEU A 62 -4.35 0.81 -4.75
C LEU A 62 -5.32 0.82 -5.93
N VAL A 63 -5.67 2.00 -6.46
CA VAL A 63 -6.61 2.10 -7.59
C VAL A 63 -6.15 1.31 -8.83
N PRO A 64 -4.95 1.53 -9.39
CA PRO A 64 -4.48 0.74 -10.52
C PRO A 64 -4.24 -0.73 -10.15
N LEU A 65 -3.84 -1.03 -8.92
CA LEU A 65 -3.63 -2.41 -8.47
C LEU A 65 -4.93 -3.22 -8.38
N ILE A 66 -6.01 -2.63 -7.85
CA ILE A 66 -7.35 -3.23 -7.81
C ILE A 66 -7.91 -3.41 -9.23
N ARG A 67 -7.68 -2.45 -10.14
CA ARG A 67 -8.04 -2.61 -11.56
C ARG A 67 -7.29 -3.78 -12.22
N ALA A 68 -6.10 -4.11 -11.72
CA ALA A 68 -5.30 -5.24 -12.16
C ALA A 68 -5.62 -6.55 -11.40
N ARG A 69 -6.66 -6.60 -10.56
CA ARG A 69 -6.97 -7.76 -9.69
C ARG A 69 -7.16 -9.09 -10.41
N ALA A 70 -7.55 -9.05 -11.68
CA ALA A 70 -7.67 -10.25 -12.51
C ALA A 70 -6.32 -10.97 -12.74
N LEU A 71 -5.21 -10.28 -12.48
CA LEU A 71 -3.85 -10.79 -12.60
C LEU A 71 -3.26 -11.19 -11.23
N TRP A 72 -4.02 -11.06 -10.14
CA TRP A 72 -3.57 -11.47 -8.82
C TRP A 72 -3.53 -13.02 -8.74
N PRO A 73 -2.47 -13.62 -8.20
CA PRO A 73 -2.36 -15.08 -8.14
C PRO A 73 -3.41 -15.69 -7.22
N VAL A 74 -3.66 -15.05 -6.06
CA VAL A 74 -4.67 -15.47 -5.09
C VAL A 74 -5.36 -14.23 -4.50
N PRO A 75 -6.43 -13.72 -5.14
CA PRO A 75 -6.99 -12.41 -4.79
C PRO A 75 -7.56 -12.35 -3.37
N GLY A 76 -8.08 -13.47 -2.86
CA GLY A 76 -8.56 -13.56 -1.47
C GLY A 76 -7.45 -13.42 -0.43
N LEU A 77 -6.27 -14.01 -0.68
CA LEU A 77 -5.11 -13.85 0.22
C LEU A 77 -4.55 -12.43 0.17
N VAL A 78 -4.51 -11.82 -1.01
CA VAL A 78 -4.05 -10.43 -1.17
C VAL A 78 -4.96 -9.48 -0.41
N LEU A 79 -6.28 -9.59 -0.61
CA LEU A 79 -7.24 -8.74 0.09
C LEU A 79 -7.28 -9.04 1.59
N GLY A 80 -7.29 -10.31 1.97
CA GLY A 80 -7.30 -10.73 3.37
C GLY A 80 -6.07 -10.26 4.14
N GLY A 81 -4.87 -10.41 3.56
CA GLY A 81 -3.63 -9.94 4.16
C GLY A 81 -3.57 -8.42 4.29
N PHE A 82 -4.06 -7.69 3.28
CA PHE A 82 -4.21 -6.24 3.35
C PHE A 82 -5.15 -5.79 4.47
N LEU A 83 -6.33 -6.39 4.56
CA LEU A 83 -7.32 -6.05 5.60
C LEU A 83 -6.83 -6.44 7.00
N ALA A 84 -6.15 -7.59 7.14
CA ALA A 84 -5.56 -8.01 8.41
C ALA A 84 -4.48 -7.03 8.88
N GLY A 85 -3.61 -6.58 7.98
CA GLY A 85 -2.60 -5.58 8.32
C GLY A 85 -3.23 -4.24 8.72
N LEU A 86 -4.27 -3.79 8.01
CA LEU A 86 -5.01 -2.57 8.36
C LEU A 86 -5.69 -2.70 9.73
N ALA A 87 -6.29 -3.86 10.02
CA ALA A 87 -6.89 -4.14 11.32
C ALA A 87 -5.85 -4.08 12.45
N ILE A 88 -4.63 -4.59 12.24
CA ILE A 88 -3.53 -4.47 13.21
C ILE A 88 -3.14 -3.01 13.43
N VAL A 89 -3.05 -2.20 12.37
CA VAL A 89 -2.77 -0.75 12.50
C VAL A 89 -3.84 -0.07 13.35
N VAL A 90 -5.11 -0.24 12.99
CA VAL A 90 -6.23 0.39 13.69
C VAL A 90 -6.28 -0.06 15.14
N TRP A 91 -6.18 -1.36 15.40
CA TRP A 91 -6.14 -1.89 16.75
C TRP A 91 -4.99 -1.29 17.55
N SER A 92 -3.75 -1.36 17.04
CA SER A 92 -2.56 -0.83 17.71
C SER A 92 -2.66 0.65 18.05
N VAL A 93 -3.29 1.46 17.19
CA VAL A 93 -3.49 2.89 17.43
C VAL A 93 -4.55 3.12 18.49
N LEU A 94 -5.66 2.38 18.45
CA LEU A 94 -6.76 2.52 19.41
C LEU A 94 -6.39 2.02 20.82
N SER A 95 -5.59 0.95 20.91
CA SER A 95 -5.16 0.37 22.18
C SER A 95 -3.80 0.88 22.67
N ASP A 96 -3.27 1.95 22.06
CA ASP A 96 -1.98 2.58 22.42
C ASP A 96 -0.85 1.57 22.65
N THR A 97 -0.76 0.59 21.76
CA THR A 97 0.11 -0.60 21.97
C THR A 97 1.53 -0.34 21.49
N GLY A 98 1.97 0.92 21.46
CA GLY A 98 3.28 1.30 20.96
C GLY A 98 3.46 0.99 19.46
N SER A 99 4.57 0.37 19.08
CA SER A 99 5.01 0.24 17.68
C SER A 99 4.36 -0.88 16.87
N TRP A 100 3.29 -1.52 17.36
CA TRP A 100 2.61 -2.63 16.66
C TRP A 100 2.01 -2.21 15.31
N TRP A 101 1.68 -0.93 15.14
CA TRP A 101 1.23 -0.37 13.88
C TRP A 101 2.28 -0.54 12.76
N ILE A 102 3.58 -0.61 13.08
CA ILE A 102 4.65 -0.85 12.10
C ILE A 102 4.46 -2.23 11.45
N LEU A 103 4.13 -3.25 12.24
CA LEU A 103 3.90 -4.60 11.76
C LEU A 103 2.68 -4.64 10.82
N GLY A 104 1.57 -4.03 11.23
CA GLY A 104 0.35 -3.98 10.41
C GLY A 104 0.54 -3.21 9.10
N ALA A 105 1.25 -2.07 9.15
CA ALA A 105 1.59 -1.28 7.97
C ALA A 105 2.51 -2.06 7.01
N SER A 106 3.52 -2.76 7.56
CA SER A 106 4.46 -3.57 6.79
C SER A 106 3.78 -4.76 6.11
N LEU A 107 2.88 -5.45 6.82
CA LEU A 107 2.09 -6.54 6.25
C LEU A 107 1.22 -6.04 5.10
N SER A 108 0.50 -4.95 5.33
CA SER A 108 -0.39 -4.34 4.34
C SER A 108 0.37 -3.89 3.09
N ALA A 109 1.53 -3.25 3.25
CA ALA A 109 2.39 -2.82 2.15
C ALA A 109 3.01 -4.02 1.41
N GLY A 110 3.53 -5.02 2.15
CA GLY A 110 4.17 -6.20 1.58
C GLY A 110 3.24 -7.00 0.68
N VAL A 111 1.99 -7.21 1.09
CA VAL A 111 1.00 -7.94 0.29
C VAL A 111 0.65 -7.19 -1.00
N GLN A 112 0.57 -5.85 -0.95
CA GLN A 112 0.38 -5.03 -2.16
C GLN A 112 1.58 -5.08 -3.11
N LEU A 113 2.81 -5.09 -2.57
CA LEU A 113 4.03 -5.23 -3.37
C LEU A 113 4.09 -6.58 -4.07
N VAL A 114 3.75 -7.67 -3.38
CA VAL A 114 3.66 -9.01 -4.00
C VAL A 114 2.65 -9.01 -5.16
N ALA A 115 1.47 -8.41 -4.95
CA ALA A 115 0.46 -8.29 -6.00
C ALA A 115 0.97 -7.44 -7.18
N ALA A 116 1.66 -6.33 -6.92
CA ALA A 116 2.22 -5.49 -7.98
C ALA A 116 3.35 -6.18 -8.75
N ILE A 117 4.21 -6.95 -8.07
CA ILE A 117 5.23 -7.79 -8.70
C ILE A 117 4.57 -8.82 -9.61
N ALA A 118 3.50 -9.50 -9.16
CA ALA A 118 2.77 -10.45 -10.00
C ALA A 118 2.19 -9.78 -11.27
N VAL A 119 1.60 -8.59 -11.12
CA VAL A 119 1.07 -7.81 -12.26
C VAL A 119 2.19 -7.38 -13.22
N ALA A 120 3.34 -6.95 -12.70
CA ALA A 120 4.49 -6.55 -13.50
C ALA A 120 5.13 -7.76 -14.21
N ALA A 121 5.27 -8.87 -13.50
CA ALA A 121 5.91 -10.11 -13.94
C ALA A 121 5.04 -10.93 -14.91
N GLY A 122 3.75 -10.61 -15.05
CA GLY A 122 2.81 -11.33 -15.91
C GLY A 122 3.47 -11.72 -17.24
N ARG A 123 3.79 -12.99 -17.43
CA ARG A 123 4.13 -13.51 -18.75
C ARG A 123 2.79 -13.66 -19.47
N SER A 124 2.65 -13.13 -20.69
CA SER A 124 1.46 -13.40 -21.49
C SER A 124 1.28 -14.92 -21.60
N PRO A 125 0.16 -15.49 -21.15
CA PRO A 125 -0.23 -16.81 -21.62
C PRO A 125 -0.48 -16.69 -23.13
N SER A 126 -0.02 -17.67 -23.91
CA SER A 126 -0.39 -17.88 -25.32
C SER A 126 0.47 -17.20 -26.40
N ARG A 127 1.65 -17.79 -26.65
CA ARG A 127 2.18 -18.04 -28.01
C ARG A 127 3.04 -19.32 -28.07
N ARG A 128 2.57 -20.42 -27.47
CA ARG A 128 2.88 -21.76 -28.02
C ARG A 128 1.69 -22.16 -28.85
N GLY A 129 1.70 -21.65 -30.08
CA GLY A 129 0.75 -22.02 -31.10
C GLY A 129 0.77 -23.53 -31.27
N VAL A 130 -0.42 -24.09 -31.16
CA VAL A 130 -0.83 -25.35 -31.75
C VAL A 130 -0.14 -25.50 -33.11
N ARG A 131 0.69 -26.54 -33.23
CA ARG A 131 1.26 -26.98 -34.49
C ARG A 131 0.07 -27.41 -35.36
N PRO A 132 -0.16 -26.86 -36.55
CA PRO A 132 -1.11 -27.48 -37.46
C PRO A 132 -0.51 -28.83 -37.85
N GLN A 133 -1.11 -29.92 -37.36
CA GLN A 133 -0.98 -31.20 -38.04
C GLN A 133 -1.62 -31.01 -39.41
N ARG A 134 -0.78 -30.95 -40.44
CA ARG A 134 -1.22 -31.23 -41.81
C ARG A 134 -0.92 -32.69 -42.06
N GLU A 135 -2.01 -33.43 -42.22
CA GLU A 135 -2.06 -34.75 -42.86
C GLU A 135 -1.64 -34.66 -44.32
#